data_AF-A0A351EN36-F1
#
_entry.id   AF-A0A351EN36-F1
#
_cell.length_a   1.000
_cell.length_b   1.000
_cell.length_c   1.000
_cell.angle_alpha   90.00
_cell.angle_beta   90.00
_cell.angle_gamma   90.00
#
_symmetry.space_group_name_H-M   'P 1'
#
loop_
_entity.id
_entity.type
_entity.pdbx_description
1 polymer ?
#
loop_
_entity_poly.entity_id
_entity_poly.type
_entity_poly.pdbx_seq_one_letter_code
_entity_poly.pdbx_strand_id
1 'polypeptide(L)'
;MKSRSGSVSTIQCAPSLRFAVVAKLLTNATASEGLLAPGFKSPPVVNDVDRAVRMSEAGSVVSVRLKERPFEAVVADMVEGVVVCNQLSPTAASRLRNLLWSVVLHHEGDVDNIELKRSTVLVHQLPNERSDEAA
;
A
#
# COMPACT_ATOMS: atom_id res chain seq x y z
N MET A 1 -12.49 -0.08 33.34
CA MET A 1 -12.06 0.65 32.12
C MET A 1 -11.66 -0.34 31.04
N LYS A 2 -12.31 -0.32 29.86
CA LYS A 2 -11.94 -1.20 28.73
C LYS A 2 -10.73 -0.60 28.00
N SER A 3 -9.59 -1.28 28.09
CA SER A 3 -8.43 -1.00 27.23
C SER A 3 -8.80 -1.34 25.78
N ARG A 4 -8.94 -0.33 24.92
CA ARG A 4 -8.92 -0.53 23.47
C ARG A 4 -7.46 -0.79 23.08
N SER A 5 -7.06 -2.05 23.12
CA SER A 5 -5.87 -2.51 22.40
C SER A 5 -6.16 -2.35 20.91
N GLY A 6 -5.74 -1.23 20.32
CA GLY A 6 -5.73 -1.07 18.88
C GLY A 6 -4.69 -2.02 18.33
N SER A 7 -5.11 -3.20 17.87
CA SER A 7 -4.23 -4.15 17.20
C SER A 7 -3.58 -3.47 15.99
N VAL A 8 -2.30 -3.75 15.73
CA VAL A 8 -1.58 -3.27 14.55
C VAL A 8 -2.31 -3.68 13.25
N SER A 9 -3.02 -4.82 13.26
CA SER A 9 -3.86 -5.29 12.16
C SER A 9 -5.02 -4.33 11.81
N THR A 10 -5.49 -3.51 12.76
CA THR A 10 -6.53 -2.49 12.50
C THR A 10 -6.00 -1.27 11.74
N ILE A 11 -4.70 -0.95 11.89
CA ILE A 11 -4.04 0.13 11.14
C ILE A 11 -3.82 -0.29 9.68
N GLN A 12 -3.61 -1.59 9.42
CA GLN A 12 -3.51 -2.16 8.07
C GLN A 12 -4.84 -2.24 7.31
N CYS A 13 -5.98 -2.12 8.01
CA CYS A 13 -7.31 -2.07 7.42
C CYS A 13 -7.77 -0.64 7.06
N ALA A 14 -6.96 0.40 7.30
CA ALA A 14 -7.30 1.78 6.94
C ALA A 14 -7.01 2.05 5.44
N PRO A 15 -8.04 2.22 4.58
CA PRO A 15 -7.84 2.36 3.13
C PRO A 15 -6.93 3.53 2.75
N SER A 16 -6.97 4.61 3.54
CA SER A 16 -6.14 5.80 3.37
C SER A 16 -4.65 5.52 3.58
N LEU A 17 -4.29 4.65 4.52
CA LEU A 17 -2.89 4.31 4.79
C LEU A 17 -2.35 3.39 3.70
N ARG A 18 -3.11 2.35 3.31
CA ARG A 18 -2.74 1.50 2.16
C ARG A 18 -2.52 2.34 0.91
N PHE A 19 -3.41 3.28 0.63
CA PHE A 19 -3.25 4.23 -0.48
C PHE A 19 -1.96 5.06 -0.38
N ALA A 20 -1.67 5.65 0.78
CA ALA A 20 -0.47 6.48 0.97
C ALA A 20 0.83 5.69 0.80
N VAL A 21 0.86 4.44 1.28
CA VAL A 21 2.00 3.53 1.14
C VAL A 21 2.22 3.18 -0.33
N VAL A 22 1.18 2.74 -1.04
CA VAL A 22 1.27 2.44 -2.49
C VAL A 22 1.70 3.69 -3.26
N ALA A 23 1.12 4.85 -2.97
CA ALA A 23 1.50 6.11 -3.62
C ALA A 23 3.01 6.37 -3.46
N LYS A 24 3.55 6.20 -2.25
CA LYS A 24 4.98 6.39 -1.98
C LYS A 24 5.86 5.40 -2.73
N LEU A 25 5.47 4.13 -2.77
CA LEU A 25 6.19 3.08 -3.52
C LEU A 25 6.25 3.41 -5.00
N LEU A 26 5.10 3.74 -5.61
CA LEU A 26 5.01 4.09 -7.02
C LEU A 26 5.81 5.35 -7.35
N THR A 27 5.75 6.39 -6.51
CA THR A 27 6.56 7.60 -6.67
C THR A 27 8.05 7.28 -6.69
N ASN A 28 8.52 6.48 -5.73
CA ASN A 28 9.94 6.13 -5.64
C ASN A 28 10.39 5.28 -6.84
N ALA A 29 9.61 4.27 -7.22
CA ALA A 29 9.93 3.39 -8.35
C ALA A 29 9.89 4.14 -9.70
N THR A 30 8.97 5.09 -9.86
CA THR A 30 8.92 5.93 -11.07
C THR A 30 10.14 6.84 -11.14
N ALA A 31 10.54 7.45 -10.02
CA ALA A 31 11.71 8.32 -9.96
C ALA A 31 13.02 7.56 -10.21
N SER A 32 13.15 6.31 -9.75
CA SER A 32 14.34 5.48 -10.02
C SER A 32 14.51 5.12 -11.49
N GLU A 33 13.42 5.10 -12.26
CA GLU A 33 13.43 4.94 -13.73
C GLU A 33 13.71 6.27 -14.47
N GLY A 34 13.97 7.36 -13.75
CA GLY A 34 14.19 8.69 -14.35
C GLY A 34 12.93 9.34 -14.92
N LEU A 35 11.75 8.87 -14.53
CA LEU A 35 10.45 9.34 -15.00
C LEU A 35 9.83 10.36 -14.02
N LEU A 36 8.86 11.14 -14.52
CA LEU A 36 8.13 12.11 -13.71
C LEU A 36 7.02 11.42 -12.93
N ALA A 37 7.18 11.34 -11.61
CA ALA A 37 6.17 10.78 -10.72
C ALA A 37 5.00 11.77 -10.52
N PRO A 38 3.73 11.36 -10.73
CA PRO A 38 2.59 12.20 -10.41
C PRO A 38 2.41 12.33 -8.89
N GLY A 39 1.76 13.41 -8.46
CA GLY A 39 1.13 13.48 -7.15
C GLY A 39 -0.14 12.62 -7.13
N PHE A 40 -0.31 11.78 -6.10
CA PHE A 40 -1.51 10.96 -5.94
C PHE A 40 -2.51 11.61 -4.97
N LYS A 41 -3.80 11.62 -5.34
CA LYS A 41 -4.89 12.16 -4.52
C LYS A 41 -6.13 11.26 -4.53
N SER A 42 -7.04 11.51 -3.59
CA SER A 42 -8.37 10.90 -3.53
C SER A 42 -9.33 11.83 -2.77
N PRO A 43 -10.61 11.96 -3.18
CA PRO A 43 -11.20 11.42 -4.41
C PRO A 43 -10.88 12.28 -5.65
N PRO A 44 -11.27 11.86 -6.87
CA PRO A 44 -11.34 12.73 -8.03
C PRO A 44 -12.31 13.90 -7.78
N VAL A 45 -12.02 15.06 -8.37
CA VAL A 45 -12.91 16.25 -8.26
C VAL A 45 -14.18 16.07 -9.09
N VAL A 46 -14.07 15.36 -10.21
CA VAL A 46 -15.20 14.99 -11.06
C VAL A 46 -15.93 13.82 -10.39
N ASN A 47 -17.23 13.94 -10.21
CA ASN A 47 -18.06 12.86 -9.66
C ASN A 47 -18.13 11.69 -10.65
N ASP A 48 -18.38 10.48 -10.11
CA ASP A 48 -18.64 9.25 -10.88
C ASP A 48 -17.52 8.77 -11.82
N VAL A 49 -16.30 9.30 -11.67
CA VAL A 49 -15.11 8.75 -12.34
C VAL A 49 -14.23 7.99 -11.35
N ASP A 50 -13.63 6.90 -11.84
CA ASP A 50 -12.70 6.09 -11.04
C ASP A 50 -11.32 6.72 -10.92
N ARG A 51 -10.88 7.42 -11.97
CA ARG A 51 -9.59 8.07 -12.06
C ARG A 51 -9.72 9.38 -12.83
N ALA A 52 -9.04 10.41 -12.36
CA ALA A 52 -8.84 11.66 -13.09
C ALA A 52 -7.34 12.00 -13.14
N VAL A 53 -6.89 12.50 -14.27
CA VAL A 53 -5.50 12.94 -14.48
C VAL A 53 -5.51 14.42 -14.82
N ARG A 54 -4.65 15.19 -14.16
CA ARG A 54 -4.44 16.61 -14.44
C ARG A 54 -2.97 16.85 -14.75
N MET A 55 -2.70 17.48 -15.88
CA MET A 55 -1.38 17.95 -16.27
C MET A 55 -1.28 19.47 -16.08
N SER A 56 -0.14 19.94 -15.60
CA SER A 56 0.24 21.36 -15.61
C SER A 56 1.75 21.51 -15.72
N GLU A 57 2.23 22.75 -15.87
CA GLU A 57 3.66 23.06 -15.88
C GLU A 57 4.37 22.66 -14.57
N ALA A 58 3.63 22.64 -13.45
CA ALA A 58 4.14 22.23 -12.14
C ALA A 58 4.21 20.70 -11.96
N GLY A 59 3.77 19.93 -12.95
CA GLY A 59 3.75 18.47 -12.93
C GLY A 59 2.36 17.88 -13.11
N SER A 60 2.22 16.60 -12.76
CA SER A 60 0.98 15.85 -12.96
C SER A 60 0.36 15.38 -11.65
N VAL A 61 -0.96 15.26 -11.62
CA VAL A 61 -1.72 14.73 -10.49
C VAL A 61 -2.67 13.65 -10.98
N VAL A 62 -2.64 12.50 -10.31
CA VAL A 62 -3.56 11.37 -10.50
C VAL A 62 -4.45 11.29 -9.27
N SER A 63 -5.75 11.52 -9.46
CA SER A 63 -6.75 11.31 -8.41
C SER A 63 -7.51 10.01 -8.66
N VAL A 64 -7.72 9.20 -7.63
CA VAL A 64 -8.41 7.90 -7.72
C VAL A 64 -9.54 7.76 -6.71
N ARG A 65 -10.60 7.04 -7.08
CA ARG A 65 -11.71 6.69 -6.19
C ARG A 65 -11.35 5.46 -5.36
N LEU A 66 -11.36 5.61 -4.03
CA LEU A 66 -11.08 4.51 -3.08
C LEU A 66 -12.33 3.75 -2.61
N LYS A 67 -13.46 4.44 -2.53
CA LYS A 67 -14.69 3.88 -1.96
C LYS A 67 -15.37 2.93 -2.93
N GLU A 68 -15.98 1.86 -2.41
CA GLU A 68 -16.79 0.89 -3.16
C GLU A 68 -16.05 0.20 -4.30
N ARG A 69 -14.72 0.06 -4.17
CA ARG A 69 -13.87 -0.56 -5.18
C ARG A 69 -12.88 -1.53 -4.52
N PRO A 70 -12.54 -2.63 -5.20
CA PRO A 70 -11.42 -3.46 -4.77
C PRO A 70 -10.13 -2.63 -4.83
N PHE A 71 -9.24 -2.83 -3.85
CA PHE A 71 -8.04 -2.01 -3.73
C PHE A 71 -7.09 -2.24 -4.92
N GLU A 72 -7.10 -3.42 -5.50
CA GLU A 72 -6.34 -3.79 -6.69
C GLU A 72 -6.73 -2.93 -7.91
N ALA A 73 -8.02 -2.56 -8.03
CA ALA A 73 -8.45 -1.62 -9.07
C ALA A 73 -7.94 -0.20 -8.82
N VAL A 74 -7.82 0.20 -7.55
CA VAL A 74 -7.17 1.47 -7.17
C VAL A 74 -5.70 1.46 -7.59
N VAL A 75 -4.97 0.38 -7.28
CA VAL A 75 -3.57 0.23 -7.69
C VAL A 75 -3.44 0.27 -9.21
N ALA A 76 -4.30 -0.44 -9.94
CA ALA A 76 -4.33 -0.42 -11.40
C ALA A 76 -4.49 1.00 -11.95
N ASP A 77 -5.41 1.79 -11.39
CA ASP A 77 -5.61 3.18 -11.77
C ASP A 77 -4.41 4.08 -11.44
N MET A 78 -3.75 3.85 -10.31
CA MET A 78 -2.54 4.58 -9.95
C MET A 78 -1.40 4.28 -10.94
N VAL A 79 -1.18 3.00 -11.27
CA VAL A 79 -0.17 2.55 -12.24
C VAL A 79 -0.44 3.13 -13.62
N GLU A 80 -1.67 3.01 -14.11
CA GLU A 80 -2.03 3.54 -15.43
C GLU A 80 -1.93 5.08 -15.45
N GLY A 81 -2.22 5.75 -14.35
CA GLY A 81 -1.99 7.18 -14.18
C GLY A 81 -0.52 7.56 -14.42
N VAL A 82 0.44 6.82 -13.86
CA VAL A 82 1.87 7.07 -14.10
C VAL A 82 2.22 6.93 -15.59
N VAL A 83 1.72 5.89 -16.25
CA VAL A 83 1.96 5.66 -17.68
C VAL A 83 1.42 6.82 -18.53
N VAL A 84 0.17 7.23 -18.28
CA VAL A 84 -0.47 8.35 -18.99
C VAL A 84 0.29 9.66 -18.77
N CYS A 85 0.77 9.91 -17.55
CA CYS A 85 1.56 11.11 -17.23
C CYS A 85 2.90 11.19 -17.98
N ASN A 86 3.48 10.06 -18.35
CA ASN A 86 4.81 9.99 -18.97
C ASN A 86 4.77 9.74 -20.49
N GLN A 87 3.58 9.60 -21.09
CA GLN A 87 3.38 9.49 -22.55
C GLN A 87 4.31 8.47 -23.23
N LEU A 88 4.45 7.30 -22.59
CA LEU A 88 5.42 6.29 -22.99
C LEU A 88 4.99 5.55 -24.27
N SER A 89 5.99 5.06 -25.03
CA SER A 89 5.72 4.11 -26.11
C SER A 89 5.08 2.83 -25.57
N PRO A 90 4.32 2.07 -26.38
CA PRO A 90 3.63 0.85 -25.89
C PRO A 90 4.55 -0.15 -25.19
N THR A 91 5.78 -0.33 -25.70
CA THR A 91 6.78 -1.22 -25.11
C THR A 91 7.30 -0.69 -23.77
N ALA A 92 7.63 0.59 -23.69
CA ALA A 92 8.10 1.21 -22.44
C ALA A 92 6.99 1.22 -21.38
N ALA A 93 5.76 1.55 -21.78
CA ALA A 93 4.58 1.49 -20.94
C ALA A 93 4.36 0.09 -20.35
N SER A 94 4.49 -0.96 -21.17
CA SER A 94 4.34 -2.35 -20.71
C SER A 94 5.40 -2.75 -19.68
N ARG A 95 6.66 -2.36 -19.90
CA ARG A 95 7.75 -2.61 -18.94
C ARG A 95 7.52 -1.88 -17.63
N LEU A 96 7.12 -0.60 -17.69
CA LEU A 96 6.84 0.18 -16.50
C LEU A 96 5.68 -0.39 -15.70
N ARG A 97 4.59 -0.82 -16.36
CA ARG A 97 3.47 -1.50 -15.66
C ARG A 97 3.95 -2.71 -14.87
N ASN A 98 4.75 -3.57 -15.48
CA ASN A 98 5.29 -4.76 -14.81
C ASN A 98 6.16 -4.41 -13.60
N LEU A 99 7.01 -3.38 -13.74
CA LEU A 99 7.88 -2.90 -12.66
C LEU A 99 7.06 -2.31 -11.51
N LEU A 100 6.09 -1.44 -11.80
CA LEU A 100 5.28 -0.80 -10.77
C LEU A 100 4.41 -1.82 -10.03
N TRP A 101 3.81 -2.79 -10.74
CA TRP A 101 3.08 -3.89 -10.11
C TRP A 101 3.98 -4.77 -9.25
N SER A 102 5.21 -5.09 -9.70
CA SER A 102 6.11 -5.93 -8.91
C SER A 102 6.46 -5.25 -7.59
N VAL A 103 6.76 -3.95 -7.57
CA VAL A 103 7.09 -3.22 -6.33
C VAL A 103 5.91 -3.23 -5.34
N VAL A 104 4.67 -3.09 -5.82
CA VAL A 104 3.49 -3.17 -4.94
C VAL A 104 3.30 -4.57 -4.37
N LEU A 105 3.41 -5.61 -5.20
CA LEU A 105 3.25 -7.01 -4.76
C LEU A 105 4.33 -7.45 -3.76
N HIS A 106 5.60 -7.06 -3.97
CA HIS A 106 6.67 -7.39 -3.03
C HIS A 106 6.49 -6.70 -1.67
N HIS A 107 5.91 -5.50 -1.65
CA HIS A 107 5.57 -4.83 -0.39
C HIS A 107 4.44 -5.55 0.35
N GLU A 108 3.38 -5.97 -0.33
CA GLU A 108 2.30 -6.75 0.31
C GLU A 108 2.84 -8.08 0.88
N GLY A 109 3.73 -8.77 0.16
CA GLY A 109 4.38 -9.99 0.65
C GLY A 109 5.31 -9.79 1.86
N ASP A 110 6.02 -8.67 1.95
CA ASP A 110 6.88 -8.36 3.12
C ASP A 110 6.02 -8.04 4.36
N VAL A 111 4.89 -7.37 4.16
CA VAL A 111 3.92 -7.10 5.23
C VAL A 111 3.31 -8.39 5.77
N ASP A 112 2.89 -9.31 4.90
CA ASP A 112 2.36 -10.62 5.30
C ASP A 112 3.43 -11.44 6.05
N ASN A 113 4.70 -11.36 5.63
CA ASN A 113 5.83 -12.03 6.28
C ASN A 113 6.12 -11.45 7.68
N ILE A 114 6.04 -10.12 7.83
CA ILE A 114 6.19 -9.44 9.12
C ILE A 114 5.05 -9.85 10.07
N GLU A 115 3.81 -9.97 9.58
CA GLU A 115 2.67 -10.42 10.38
C GLU A 115 2.83 -11.89 10.82
N LEU A 116 3.24 -12.79 9.91
CA LEU A 116 3.58 -14.18 10.22
C LEU A 116 4.71 -14.31 11.27
N LYS A 117 5.76 -13.48 11.18
CA LYS A 117 6.86 -13.48 12.17
C LYS A 117 6.45 -12.89 13.53
N ARG A 118 5.41 -12.05 13.59
CA ARG A 118 4.93 -11.41 14.83
C ARG A 118 3.85 -12.20 15.57
N SER A 119 3.36 -13.32 15.02
CA SER A 119 2.63 -14.36 15.77
C SER A 119 3.56 -15.00 16.80
N THR A 120 3.86 -14.22 17.83
CA THR A 120 4.67 -14.59 18.98
C THR A 120 3.88 -15.65 19.74
N VAL A 121 4.38 -16.89 19.71
CA VAL A 121 3.88 -17.97 20.55
C VAL A 121 3.90 -17.48 22.01
N LEU A 122 2.74 -17.32 22.62
CA LEU A 122 2.60 -17.21 24.08
C LEU A 122 2.98 -18.58 24.66
N VAL A 123 4.26 -18.82 24.90
CA VAL A 123 4.71 -19.96 25.69
C VAL A 123 4.33 -19.67 27.13
N HIS A 124 3.16 -20.17 27.55
CA HIS A 124 2.80 -20.19 28.95
C HIS A 124 3.67 -21.27 29.63
N GLN A 125 4.84 -20.87 30.14
CA GLN A 125 5.58 -21.71 31.07
C GLN A 125 4.80 -21.78 32.37
N LEU A 126 4.18 -22.94 32.62
CA LEU A 126 3.57 -23.25 33.91
C LEU A 126 4.65 -23.17 35.01
N PRO A 127 4.33 -22.62 36.20
CA PRO A 127 5.28 -22.57 37.29
C PRO A 127 5.58 -23.99 37.74
N ASN A 128 6.86 -24.34 37.81
CA ASN A 128 7.32 -25.57 38.41
C ASN A 128 6.99 -25.52 39.91
N GLU A 129 6.03 -26.31 40.36
CA GLU A 129 5.71 -26.42 41.78
C GLU A 129 6.93 -26.98 42.51
N ARG A 130 7.57 -26.13 43.32
CA ARG A 130 8.54 -26.56 44.32
C ARG A 130 7.80 -27.39 45.35
N SER A 131 8.05 -28.70 45.34
CA SER A 131 7.78 -29.56 46.48
C SER A 131 8.83 -29.30 47.56
N ASP A 132 8.65 -28.20 48.31
CA ASP A 132 9.18 -28.09 49.66
C ASP A 132 8.10 -28.65 50.59
N GLU A 133 8.10 -29.97 50.81
CA GLU A 133 7.37 -30.58 51.93
C GLU A 133 8.42 -31.00 52.97
N ALA A 134 8.42 -30.25 54.07
CA ALA A 134 9.17 -30.54 55.27
C ALA A 134 8.54 -31.74 56.01
N ALA A 135 9.37 -32.69 56.41
CA ALA A 135 9.17 -33.53 57.59
C ALA A 135 10.54 -34.01 58.12
#